data_AF-A0A378Y0K9-F1
#
_entry.id   AF-A0A378Y0K9-F1
#
_cell.length_a   1.000
_cell.length_b   1.000
_cell.length_c   1.000
_cell.angle_alpha   90.00
_cell.angle_beta   90.00
_cell.angle_gamma   90.00
#
_symmetry.space_group_name_H-M   'P 1'
#
loop_
_entity.id
_entity.type
_entity.pdbx_description
1 polymer ?
#
loop_
_entity_poly.entity_id
_entity_poly.type
_entity_poly.pdbx_seq_one_letter_code
_entity_poly.pdbx_strand_id
1 'polypeptide(L)'
;MVLSPKPLKEFDKSKINFSDGTRYLLNSRKNTAIKIPSTVIKLLLKLNANIFLADTLITALHLRSFGHDDLIIKNWHESSYRMYAFPNSEPNQRFLKFMSTVFKSTSHELTENEVDTLIYFFARVPHGYALPDNLIHCHYELRHTIL
;
A
#
# COMPACT_ATOMS: atom_id res chain seq x y z
N MET A 1 11.65 -6.83 -20.68
CA MET A 1 12.49 -7.03 -19.48
C MET A 1 11.58 -6.99 -18.27
N VAL A 2 11.39 -8.12 -17.59
CA VAL A 2 10.60 -8.18 -16.37
C VAL A 2 11.46 -7.63 -15.23
N LEU A 3 11.20 -6.38 -14.85
CA LEU A 3 11.81 -5.77 -13.68
C LEU A 3 11.20 -6.43 -12.43
N SER A 4 11.96 -7.29 -11.75
CA SER A 4 11.58 -7.79 -10.43
C SER A 4 11.29 -6.59 -9.52
N PRO A 5 10.09 -6.44 -8.96
CA PRO A 5 9.78 -5.31 -8.09
C PRO A 5 10.61 -5.45 -6.81
N LYS A 6 11.57 -4.54 -6.62
CA LYS A 6 12.38 -4.48 -5.40
C LYS A 6 11.49 -4.20 -4.18
N PRO A 7 11.86 -4.71 -2.99
CA PRO A 7 11.22 -4.29 -1.73
C PRO A 7 11.20 -2.76 -1.62
N LEU A 8 10.16 -2.25 -0.96
CA LEU A 8 10.10 -0.84 -0.63
C LEU A 8 11.27 -0.51 0.31
N LYS A 9 12.01 0.55 -0.02
CA LYS A 9 13.19 0.94 0.75
C LYS A 9 12.74 1.56 2.07
N GLU A 10 13.17 0.97 3.17
CA GLU A 10 13.00 1.52 4.51
C GLU A 10 14.11 2.53 4.82
N PHE A 11 13.75 3.58 5.56
CA PHE A 11 14.63 4.63 6.03
C PHE A 11 14.46 4.80 7.53
N ASP A 12 15.53 5.17 8.23
CA ASP A 12 15.46 5.59 9.62
C ASP A 12 14.64 6.88 9.73
N LYS A 13 13.60 6.87 10.56
CA LYS A 13 12.68 8.00 10.74
C LYS A 13 13.40 9.28 11.19
N SER A 14 14.48 9.15 11.96
CA SER A 14 15.27 10.29 12.45
C SER A 14 16.02 11.05 11.35
N LYS A 15 16.23 10.42 10.18
CA LYS A 15 16.96 10.98 9.03
C LYS A 15 16.04 11.61 7.98
N ILE A 16 14.74 11.65 8.26
CA ILE A 16 13.74 12.14 7.31
C ILE A 16 13.53 13.62 7.54
N ASN A 17 13.69 14.40 6.48
CA ASN A 17 13.29 15.79 6.48
C ASN A 17 11.84 15.92 5.99
N PHE A 18 10.89 16.10 6.91
CA PHE A 18 9.47 16.25 6.58
C PHE A 18 9.13 17.59 5.90
N SER A 19 10.07 18.54 5.85
CA SER A 19 9.84 19.86 5.25
C SER A 19 9.89 19.87 3.71
N ASP A 20 10.29 18.77 3.08
CA ASP A 20 10.46 18.67 1.62
C ASP A 20 9.15 18.34 0.87
N GLY A 21 8.04 18.18 1.59
CA GLY A 21 6.74 17.79 1.03
C GLY A 21 6.64 16.31 0.64
N THR A 22 7.68 15.51 0.87
CA THR A 22 7.64 14.06 0.69
C THR A 22 6.68 13.42 1.70
N ARG A 23 5.87 12.47 1.23
CA ARG A 23 5.00 11.65 2.08
C ARG A 23 5.66 10.31 2.39
N TYR A 24 5.47 9.84 3.62
CA TYR A 24 6.05 8.61 4.12
C TYR A 24 5.00 7.75 4.83
N LEU A 25 5.11 6.44 4.69
CA LEU A 25 4.47 5.48 5.59
C LEU A 25 5.37 5.33 6.81
N LEU A 26 4.80 5.28 8.02
CA LEU A 26 5.58 5.31 9.26
C LEU A 26 5.39 4.03 10.07
N ASN A 27 6.47 3.47 10.60
CA ASN A 27 6.40 2.38 11.58
C ASN A 27 7.02 2.85 12.91
N SER A 28 6.18 3.27 13.85
CA SER A 28 6.63 3.79 15.14
C SER A 28 7.35 2.74 16.00
N ARG A 29 7.01 1.45 15.85
CA ARG A 29 7.65 0.36 16.61
C ARG A 29 9.08 0.10 16.14
N LYS A 30 9.32 0.18 14.83
CA LYS A 30 10.64 -0.03 14.21
C LYS A 30 11.45 1.26 14.08
N ASN A 31 10.86 2.42 14.35
CA ASN A 31 11.42 3.74 14.07
C ASN A 31 11.87 3.91 12.60
N THR A 32 11.13 3.30 11.67
CA THR A 32 11.41 3.33 10.23
C THR A 32 10.30 4.03 9.45
N ALA A 33 10.60 4.40 8.22
CA ALA A 33 9.62 4.90 7.27
C ALA A 33 9.87 4.41 5.84
N ILE A 34 8.83 4.41 5.03
CA ILE A 34 8.89 4.11 3.60
C ILE A 34 8.43 5.34 2.82
N LYS A 35 9.26 5.83 1.91
CA LYS A 35 8.88 6.95 1.02
C LYS A 35 7.79 6.51 0.06
N ILE A 36 6.71 7.27 -0.01
CA ILE A 36 5.64 7.05 -0.99
C ILE A 36 6.10 7.63 -2.33
N PRO A 37 6.13 6.83 -3.42
CA PRO A 37 6.50 7.35 -4.74
C PRO A 37 5.53 8.46 -5.19
N SER A 38 6.06 9.50 -5.84
CA SER A 38 5.24 10.61 -6.35
C SER A 38 4.17 10.14 -7.34
N THR A 39 4.45 9.10 -8.13
CA THR A 39 3.46 8.44 -8.99
C THR A 39 2.27 7.95 -8.17
N VAL A 40 2.50 7.21 -7.09
CA VAL A 40 1.43 6.70 -6.21
C VAL A 40 0.62 7.85 -5.60
N ILE A 41 1.29 8.92 -5.17
CA ILE A 41 0.61 10.12 -4.64
C ILE A 41 -0.34 10.72 -5.68
N LYS A 42 0.10 10.85 -6.95
CA LYS A 42 -0.76 11.36 -8.03
C LYS A 42 -1.98 10.46 -8.29
N LEU A 43 -1.79 9.15 -8.24
CA LEU A 43 -2.89 8.19 -8.42
C LEU A 43 -3.90 8.25 -7.26
N LEU A 44 -3.41 8.42 -6.03
CA LEU A 44 -4.25 8.62 -4.86
C LEU A 44 -5.06 9.91 -4.95
N LEU A 45 -4.49 10.99 -5.49
CA LEU A 45 -5.23 12.24 -5.73
C LEU A 45 -6.37 12.06 -6.73
N LYS A 46 -6.14 11.31 -7.82
CA LYS A 46 -7.22 10.93 -8.76
C LYS A 46 -8.28 10.08 -8.08
N LEU A 47 -7.86 9.08 -7.30
CA LEU A 47 -8.76 8.18 -6.60
C LEU A 47 -9.61 8.91 -5.56
N ASN A 48 -9.04 9.88 -4.84
CA ASN A 48 -9.74 10.69 -3.84
C ASN A 48 -10.87 11.56 -4.44
N ALA A 49 -10.96 11.69 -5.78
CA ALA A 49 -12.14 12.27 -6.44
C ALA A 49 -13.38 11.35 -6.33
N ASN A 50 -13.19 10.07 -6.02
CA ASN A 50 -14.26 9.09 -5.81
C ASN A 50 -14.18 8.53 -4.38
N ILE A 51 -15.03 9.06 -3.50
CA ILE A 51 -15.10 8.70 -2.07
C ILE A 51 -15.33 7.19 -1.85
N PHE A 52 -16.13 6.54 -2.70
CA PHE A 52 -16.43 5.11 -2.58
C PHE A 52 -15.20 4.24 -2.85
N LEU A 53 -14.38 4.62 -3.83
CA LEU A 53 -13.12 3.92 -4.11
C LEU A 53 -12.08 4.14 -3.00
N ALA A 54 -12.07 5.34 -2.39
CA ALA A 54 -11.25 5.62 -1.23
C ALA A 54 -11.65 4.77 -0.02
N ASP A 55 -12.95 4.67 0.26
CA ASP A 55 -13.50 3.81 1.32
C ASP A 55 -13.20 2.33 1.08
N THR A 56 -13.33 1.88 -0.17
CA THR A 56 -13.00 0.51 -0.56
C THR A 56 -11.52 0.23 -0.29
N LEU A 57 -10.64 1.13 -0.72
CA LEU A 57 -9.20 0.97 -0.56
C LEU A 57 -8.82 0.94 0.92
N ILE A 58 -9.33 1.85 1.74
CA ILE A 58 -9.00 1.87 3.17
C ILE A 58 -9.54 0.64 3.89
N THR A 59 -10.76 0.20 3.57
CA THR A 59 -11.34 -1.02 4.14
C THR A 59 -10.52 -2.26 3.76
N ALA A 60 -10.08 -2.36 2.51
CA ALA A 60 -9.24 -3.46 2.06
C ALA A 60 -7.88 -3.49 2.76
N LEU A 61 -7.28 -2.32 2.98
CA LEU A 61 -6.02 -2.17 3.72
C LEU A 61 -6.18 -2.56 5.19
N HIS A 62 -7.28 -2.15 5.81
CA HIS A 62 -7.62 -2.52 7.18
C HIS A 62 -7.82 -4.03 7.34
N LEU A 63 -8.64 -4.65 6.49
CA LEU A 63 -8.87 -6.10 6.50
C LEU A 63 -7.58 -6.89 6.29
N ARG A 64 -6.71 -6.42 5.38
CA ARG A 64 -5.40 -7.02 5.15
C ARG A 64 -4.56 -7.02 6.42
N SER A 65 -4.64 -5.96 7.23
CA SER A 65 -3.79 -5.75 8.40
C SER A 65 -4.02 -6.70 9.59
N PHE A 66 -5.18 -7.36 9.63
CA PHE A 66 -5.47 -8.39 10.65
C PHE A 66 -4.93 -9.78 10.28
N GLY A 67 -4.33 -9.93 9.09
CA GLY A 67 -3.74 -11.20 8.66
C GLY A 67 -2.42 -11.53 9.37
N HIS A 68 -2.21 -12.80 9.69
CA HIS A 68 -0.91 -13.29 10.16
C HIS A 68 0.06 -13.47 8.99
N ASP A 69 0.95 -12.50 8.80
CA ASP A 69 2.00 -12.53 7.77
C ASP A 69 3.37 -13.01 8.31
N ASP A 70 3.40 -13.51 9.55
CA ASP A 70 4.61 -13.81 10.34
C ASP A 70 5.55 -14.84 9.67
N LEU A 71 5.02 -15.73 8.85
CA LEU A 71 5.80 -16.73 8.10
C LEU A 71 6.50 -16.15 6.85
N ILE A 72 6.11 -14.97 6.36
CA ILE A 72 6.48 -14.51 5.01
C ILE A 72 7.46 -13.34 5.04
N ILE A 73 7.52 -12.57 6.13
CA ILE A 73 8.59 -11.56 6.31
C ILE A 73 9.97 -12.23 6.36
N LYS A 74 10.08 -13.45 6.92
CA LYS A 74 11.32 -14.27 6.87
C LYS A 74 11.72 -14.62 5.44
N ASN A 75 10.76 -15.04 4.60
CA ASN A 75 11.02 -15.45 3.21
C ASN A 75 11.28 -14.27 2.24
N TRP A 76 10.95 -13.04 2.63
CA TRP A 76 11.25 -11.85 1.80
C TRP A 76 12.76 -11.58 1.73
N HIS A 77 13.46 -11.74 2.85
CA HIS A 77 14.90 -11.48 2.91
C HIS A 77 15.75 -12.61 2.29
N GLU A 78 15.21 -13.83 2.20
CA GLU A 78 15.99 -15.03 1.84
C GLU A 78 15.80 -15.51 0.38
N SER A 79 14.83 -14.98 -0.37
CA SER A 79 14.49 -15.53 -1.68
C SER A 79 15.25 -14.89 -2.86
N SER A 80 16.40 -15.46 -3.18
CA SER A 80 17.09 -15.30 -4.47
C SER A 80 16.50 -16.24 -5.53
N TYR A 81 15.22 -16.11 -5.89
CA TYR A 81 14.66 -16.88 -7.00
C TYR A 81 13.70 -16.08 -7.87
N ARG A 82 13.84 -16.26 -9.19
CA ARG A 82 13.25 -15.51 -10.31
C ARG A 82 11.72 -15.67 -10.48
N MET A 83 10.97 -15.85 -9.41
CA MET A 83 9.51 -15.79 -9.42
C MET A 83 9.09 -14.71 -8.43
N TYR A 84 8.65 -13.57 -8.97
CA TYR A 84 7.95 -12.46 -8.32
C TYR A 84 7.67 -12.67 -6.82
N ALA A 85 8.62 -12.34 -5.95
CA ALA A 85 8.50 -12.59 -4.51
C ALA A 85 7.73 -11.45 -3.82
N PHE A 86 6.46 -11.33 -4.17
CA PHE A 86 5.41 -10.79 -3.30
C PHE A 86 5.10 -11.85 -2.23
N PRO A 87 4.73 -11.48 -0.98
CA PRO A 87 4.15 -12.44 -0.06
C PRO A 87 2.87 -12.98 -0.70
N ASN A 88 2.91 -14.22 -1.21
CA ASN A 88 1.71 -14.92 -1.67
C ASN A 88 0.87 -15.36 -0.45
N SER A 89 0.64 -14.42 0.48
CA SER A 89 -0.14 -14.62 1.68
C SER A 89 -1.61 -14.58 1.33
N GLU A 90 -2.40 -15.36 2.04
CA GLU A 90 -3.85 -15.35 1.89
C GLU A 90 -4.45 -13.93 2.06
N PRO A 91 -4.03 -13.10 3.04
CA PRO A 91 -4.45 -11.69 3.14
C PRO A 91 -4.16 -10.88 1.87
N ASN A 92 -2.99 -11.08 1.29
CA ASN A 92 -2.54 -10.40 0.09
C ASN A 92 -3.30 -10.85 -1.17
N GLN A 93 -3.54 -12.15 -1.34
CA GLN A 93 -4.37 -12.66 -2.45
C GLN A 93 -5.80 -12.14 -2.37
N ARG A 94 -6.39 -12.14 -1.17
CA ARG A 94 -7.73 -11.59 -0.91
C ARG A 94 -7.78 -10.10 -1.23
N PHE A 95 -6.79 -9.33 -0.77
CA PHE A 95 -6.65 -7.90 -1.09
C PHE A 95 -6.58 -7.66 -2.61
N LEU A 96 -5.69 -8.35 -3.32
CA LEU A 96 -5.53 -8.18 -4.77
C LEU A 96 -6.83 -8.52 -5.52
N LYS A 97 -7.47 -9.64 -5.19
CA LYS A 97 -8.73 -10.05 -5.82
C LYS A 97 -9.85 -9.06 -5.55
N PHE A 98 -9.99 -8.61 -4.30
CA PHE A 98 -11.00 -7.64 -3.91
C PHE A 98 -10.81 -6.31 -4.66
N MET A 99 -9.61 -5.73 -4.61
CA MET A 99 -9.33 -4.46 -5.29
C MET A 99 -9.51 -4.57 -6.80
N SER A 100 -8.98 -5.62 -7.44
CA SER A 100 -9.15 -5.84 -8.88
C SER A 100 -10.63 -5.95 -9.28
N THR A 101 -11.45 -6.58 -8.44
CA THR A 101 -12.89 -6.70 -8.69
C THR A 101 -13.58 -5.35 -8.59
N VAL A 102 -13.31 -4.59 -7.51
CA VAL A 102 -13.99 -3.31 -7.28
C VAL A 102 -13.59 -2.24 -8.30
N PHE A 103 -12.31 -2.16 -8.68
CA PHE A 103 -11.88 -1.22 -9.72
C PHE A 103 -12.50 -1.58 -11.08
N LYS A 104 -12.63 -2.86 -11.44
CA LYS A 104 -13.30 -3.25 -12.69
C LYS A 104 -14.79 -2.95 -12.71
N SER A 105 -15.45 -3.01 -11.55
CA SER A 105 -16.90 -2.82 -11.44
C SER A 105 -17.34 -1.38 -11.19
N THR A 106 -16.40 -0.46 -10.95
CA THR A 106 -16.69 0.91 -10.52
C THR A 106 -16.11 1.90 -11.50
N SER A 107 -16.90 2.87 -11.94
CA SER A 107 -16.42 3.92 -12.84
C SER A 107 -15.33 4.78 -12.18
N HIS A 108 -14.20 4.95 -12.88
CA HIS A 108 -13.08 5.77 -12.42
C HIS A 108 -12.19 6.25 -13.57
N GLU A 109 -11.38 7.27 -13.30
CA GLU A 109 -10.47 7.87 -14.28
C GLU A 109 -9.10 7.18 -14.38
N LEU A 110 -8.83 6.19 -13.53
CA LEU A 110 -7.57 5.45 -13.55
C LEU A 110 -7.51 4.48 -14.73
N THR A 111 -6.39 4.46 -15.43
CA THR A 111 -6.08 3.42 -16.42
C THR A 111 -5.74 2.08 -15.75
N GLU A 112 -5.77 0.97 -16.49
CA GLU A 112 -5.41 -0.36 -15.95
C GLU A 112 -4.00 -0.38 -15.33
N ASN A 113 -3.02 0.23 -16.00
CA ASN A 113 -1.64 0.34 -15.49
C ASN A 113 -1.55 1.16 -14.20
N GLU A 114 -2.41 2.19 -14.05
CA GLU A 114 -2.47 3.00 -12.84
C GLU A 114 -3.11 2.24 -11.68
N VAL A 115 -4.19 1.51 -11.95
CA VAL A 115 -4.83 0.61 -10.98
C VAL A 115 -3.82 -0.42 -10.48
N ASP A 116 -3.12 -1.09 -11.40
CA ASP A 116 -2.08 -2.05 -11.07
C ASP A 116 -0.97 -1.40 -10.22
N THR A 117 -0.46 -0.23 -10.63
CA THR A 117 0.57 0.49 -9.89
C THR A 117 0.16 0.77 -8.44
N LEU A 118 -1.08 1.20 -8.24
CA LEU A 118 -1.63 1.50 -6.92
C LEU A 118 -1.77 0.23 -6.07
N ILE A 119 -2.40 -0.80 -6.63
CA ILE A 119 -2.62 -2.09 -5.95
C ILE A 119 -1.27 -2.72 -5.58
N TYR A 120 -0.32 -2.80 -6.51
CA TYR A 120 1.00 -3.37 -6.25
C TYR A 120 1.84 -2.55 -5.27
N PHE A 121 1.65 -1.23 -5.19
CA PHE A 121 2.29 -0.44 -4.14
C PHE A 121 1.80 -0.88 -2.76
N PHE A 122 0.49 -0.87 -2.53
CA PHE A 122 -0.10 -1.19 -1.23
C PHE A 122 0.10 -2.64 -0.81
N ALA A 123 0.07 -3.55 -1.78
CA ALA A 123 0.36 -4.95 -1.54
C ALA A 123 1.81 -5.15 -1.01
N ARG A 124 2.77 -4.30 -1.42
CA ARG A 124 4.16 -4.33 -0.95
C ARG A 124 4.40 -3.61 0.37
N VAL A 125 3.42 -2.88 0.92
CA VAL A 125 3.56 -2.19 2.20
C VAL A 125 3.58 -3.24 3.31
N PRO A 126 4.67 -3.36 4.10
CA PRO A 126 4.71 -4.32 5.21
C PRO A 126 3.68 -3.98 6.28
N HIS A 127 3.24 -4.96 7.06
CA HIS A 127 2.36 -4.72 8.20
C HIS A 127 3.00 -3.81 9.25
N GLY A 128 2.16 -3.05 9.94
CA GLY A 128 2.57 -2.10 10.97
C GLY A 128 3.13 -0.78 10.43
N TYR A 129 3.05 -0.55 9.12
CA TYR A 129 3.27 0.78 8.54
C TYR A 129 1.95 1.54 8.46
N ALA A 130 1.93 2.68 9.15
CA ALA A 130 0.82 3.60 9.20
C ALA A 130 0.73 4.47 7.96
N LEU A 131 -0.50 4.72 7.50
CA LEU A 131 -0.77 5.69 6.45
C LEU A 131 -0.91 7.08 7.07
N PRO A 132 -0.38 8.15 6.44
CA PRO A 132 -0.69 9.51 6.87
C PRO A 132 -2.21 9.78 6.80
N ASP A 133 -2.75 10.46 7.81
CA ASP A 133 -4.20 10.75 7.99
C ASP A 133 -4.88 11.47 6.82
N ASN A 134 -4.09 12.07 5.91
CA ASN A 134 -4.58 12.82 4.75
C ASN A 134 -4.20 12.17 3.41
N LEU A 135 -3.74 10.91 3.42
CA LEU A 135 -3.31 10.23 2.21
C LEU A 135 -4.51 9.72 1.38
N ILE A 136 -5.52 9.18 2.05
CA ILE A 136 -6.75 8.64 1.44
C ILE A 136 -7.93 9.41 2.02
N HIS A 137 -8.68 10.10 1.17
CA HIS A 137 -9.87 10.86 1.57
C HIS A 137 -11.05 9.91 1.65
N CYS A 138 -11.25 9.29 2.82
CA CYS A 138 -12.39 8.41 3.11
C CYS A 138 -13.36 9.04 4.11
N HIS A 139 -14.53 8.42 4.25
CA HIS A 139 -15.50 8.79 5.28
C HIS A 139 -14.87 8.75 6.68
N TYR A 140 -15.28 9.68 7.54
CA TYR A 140 -14.67 9.89 8.86
C TYR A 140 -14.69 8.63 9.72
N GLU A 141 -15.77 7.86 9.63
CA GLU A 141 -16.00 6.60 10.34
C GLU A 141 -14.91 5.55 10.01
N LEU A 142 -14.38 5.60 8.79
CA LEU A 142 -13.31 4.70 8.33
C LEU A 142 -11.91 5.22 8.65
N ARG A 143 -11.75 6.50 9.03
CA ARG A 143 -10.41 7.06 9.32
C ARG A 143 -9.75 6.41 10.53
N HIS A 144 -10.51 5.95 11.52
CA HIS A 144 -9.97 5.27 12.69
C HIS A 144 -9.40 3.86 12.38
N THR A 145 -9.61 3.37 11.15
CA THR A 145 -9.10 2.07 10.69
C THR A 145 -7.68 2.17 10.11
N ILE A 146 -7.17 3.40 9.96
CA ILE A 146 -5.79 3.70 9.56
C ILE A 146 -4.88 3.31 10.73
N LEU A 147 -4.20 2.17 10.60
CA LEU A 147 -3.12 1.76 11.52
C LEU A 147 -2.03 2.82 11.62
#